data_AF-A0A9X9LBY9-F1
#
_entry.id   AF-A0A9X9LBY9-F1
#
_cell.length_a   1.000
_cell.length_b   1.000
_cell.length_c   1.000
_cell.angle_alpha   90.00
_cell.angle_beta   90.00
_cell.angle_gamma   90.00
#
_symmetry.space_group_name_H-M   'P 1'
#
loop_
_entity.id
_entity.type
_entity.pdbx_description
1 polymer ?
#
loop_
_entity_poly.entity_id
_entity_poly.type
_entity_poly.pdbx_seq_one_letter_code
_entity_poly.pdbx_strand_id
1 'polypeptide(L)' 'MKTRREWAEAHLNWTCEDWTSVLWTDETWVENG' A
#
# COMPACT_ATOMS: atom_id res chain seq x y z
N MET A 1 -8.33 -14.01 -6.72
CA MET A 1 -8.35 -12.63 -6.20
C MET A 1 -7.93 -12.69 -4.74
N LYS A 2 -7.00 -11.84 -4.29
CA LYS A 2 -6.71 -11.72 -2.86
C LYS A 2 -7.74 -10.81 -2.21
N THR A 3 -8.37 -11.25 -1.14
CA THR A 3 -9.29 -10.44 -0.33
C THR A 3 -8.50 -9.47 0.56
N ARG A 4 -9.16 -8.43 1.07
CA ARG A 4 -8.56 -7.52 2.07
C ARG A 4 -8.01 -8.28 3.29
N ARG A 5 -8.70 -9.36 3.69
CA ARG A 5 -8.30 -10.21 4.82
C ARG A 5 -7.00 -10.95 4.54
N GLU A 6 -6.90 -11.62 3.40
CA GLU A 6 -5.69 -12.36 3.01
C GLU A 6 -4.48 -11.43 2.85
N TRP A 7 -4.69 -10.21 2.33
CA TRP A 7 -3.63 -9.23 2.24
C TRP A 7 -3.15 -8.77 3.64
N ALA A 8 -4.08 -8.44 4.54
CA ALA A 8 -3.73 -8.04 5.91
C ALA A 8 -3.02 -9.16 6.69
N GLU A 9 -3.50 -10.41 6.59
CA GLU A 9 -2.88 -11.56 7.25
C GLU A 9 -1.45 -11.80 6.71
N ALA A 10 -1.21 -11.64 5.42
CA ALA A 10 0.12 -11.81 4.81
C ALA A 10 1.14 -10.74 5.23
N HIS A 11 0.69 -9.55 5.64
CA HIS A 11 1.56 -8.42 5.99
C HIS A 11 1.51 -8.06 7.49
N LEU A 12 0.86 -8.89 8.31
CA LEU A 12 0.66 -8.63 9.75
C LEU A 12 1.97 -8.40 10.52
N ASN A 13 3.04 -9.10 10.11
CA ASN A 13 4.34 -9.06 10.78
C ASN A 13 5.39 -8.24 10.01
N TRP A 14 4.97 -7.44 9.04
CA TRP A 14 5.90 -6.54 8.36
C TRP A 14 6.45 -5.51 9.33
N THR A 15 7.76 -5.32 9.26
CA THR A 15 8.48 -4.31 10.03
C THR A 15 8.27 -2.92 9.43
N CYS A 16 8.65 -1.88 10.17
CA CYS A 16 8.67 -0.52 9.63
C CYS A 16 9.56 -0.42 8.37
N GLU A 17 10.68 -1.14 8.35
CA GLU A 17 11.63 -1.15 7.22
C GLU A 17 10.96 -1.74 5.97
N ASP A 18 10.24 -2.85 6.11
CA ASP A 18 9.49 -3.47 5.00
C ASP A 18 8.50 -2.48 4.39
N TRP A 19 7.71 -1.78 5.23
CA TRP A 19 6.76 -0.76 4.76
C TRP A 19 7.43 0.41 4.05
N THR A 20 8.57 0.89 4.59
CA THR A 20 9.29 2.03 4.01
C THR A 20 9.96 1.71 2.68
N SER A 21 10.20 0.43 2.39
CA SER A 21 10.78 -0.02 1.12
C SER A 21 9.77 -0.02 -0.03
N VAL A 22 8.46 0.08 0.27
CA VAL A 22 7.41 0.04 -0.74
C VAL A 22 7.32 1.38 -1.47
N LEU A 23 7.45 1.34 -2.80
CA LEU A 23 7.15 2.48 -3.66
C LEU A 23 5.64 2.55 -3.92
N TRP A 24 4.94 3.39 -3.17
CA TRP A 24 3.51 3.64 -3.34
C TRP A 24 3.26 4.64 -4.47
N THR A 25 2.23 4.38 -5.27
CA THR A 25 1.78 5.26 -6.35
C THR A 25 0.26 5.33 -6.34
N ASP A 26 -0.28 6.52 -6.61
CA ASP A 26 -1.70 6.73 -6.82
C ASP A 26 -1.89 7.89 -7.80
N GLU A 27 -3.07 7.96 -8.42
CA GLU A 27 -3.42 9.03 -9.36
C GLU A 27 -4.34 10.03 -8.68
N THR A 28 -4.15 11.32 -8.97
CA THR A 28 -5.05 12.37 -8.51
C THR A 28 -5.28 13.41 -9.60
N TRP A 29 -6.40 14.12 -9.52
CA TRP A 29 -6.72 15.20 -10.44
C TRP A 29 -5.95 16.45 -10.06
N VAL A 30 -5.36 17.09 -11.06
CA VAL A 30 -4.75 18.42 -10.92
C VAL A 30 -5.62 19.40 -11.69
N GLU A 31 -6.23 20.34 -10.97
CA GLU A 31 -6.97 21.45 -11.57
C GLU A 31 -5.97 22.57 -11.94
N ASN A 32 -5.99 23.00 -13.20
CA ASN A 32 -5.32 24.22 -13.60
C ASN A 32 -6.25 25.39 -13.24
N GLY A 33 -5.75 26.33 -12.44
CA GLY A 33 -6.47 27.55 -12.05
C GLY A 33 -6.81 28.47 -13.20
#